data_AF-A0A8A4TR85-F1
#
_entry.id   AF-A0A8A4TR85-F1
#
_cell.length_a   1.000
_cell.length_b   1.000
_cell.length_c   1.000
_cell.angle_alpha   90.00
_cell.angle_beta   90.00
_cell.angle_gamma   90.00
#
_symmetry.space_group_name_H-M   'P 1'
#
loop_
_entity.id
_entity.type
_entity.pdbx_description
1 polymer ?
#
loop_
_entity_poly.entity_id
_entity_poly.type
_entity_poly.pdbx_seq_one_letter_code
_entity_poly.pdbx_strand_id
1 'polypeptide(L)'
;MNGFIGIAADFAARGRFVPTSSVTRYRRLVLAAVALACSLLLFSGSARAQDKAPQAATCVLEDMMAFRLFEDPSLAEVWRENRDHLEWHTSNFAWSKNAQATYTIPVVVHIVHDNGSENVPDSKVHEAIDQVNADFAALNATNIHPNFQGLVTPAQMEFRLAQCDPDGNPTSGIIRTRNKSWSDCGGCDISMKQTLHWPTDSYLNVYVVKSSDGGNGSAFAYYPSQVTPPWEHYDGVVISSWALGRTTEGYYSILTHEIGHWANLIHTWGNEGTSDQASSCNQDDLVADTPNTIGHFQAGCGENTTSCGSLDNNENFMDYGYCAKMYTAGQVARMHAALNSSVASRNQIWSAANLDQTLNCGPSNDVVQLDKGTPVNGVAASQGEWRYFSIEVPAGASNLNMEISGGSGDADLYTRFGGLPDESTYDCRPYRNGNAESCTVSAPNAGTYYLGLRAYNTFANVTVVADYGQGGGTIDEIHETNLAASQNQWLRYQVEVPAGVSRVTFSISGGTGDADLYLRLGSAPQTDQWDHRPWVNGNQEEVVLDNPAPGTWHIGIRAYNTFSGLNLDVTAP
;
A
#
# COMPACT_ATOMS: atom_id res chain seq x y z
N MET A 1 -29.19 -32.16 7.19
CA MET A 1 -28.24 -32.48 8.28
C MET A 1 -28.59 -31.79 9.60
N ASN A 2 -29.88 -31.54 9.90
CA ASN A 2 -30.26 -30.66 11.02
C ASN A 2 -30.65 -31.38 12.33
N GLY A 3 -30.45 -32.71 12.41
CA GLY A 3 -30.86 -33.51 13.58
C GLY A 3 -29.70 -34.10 14.39
N PHE A 4 -28.47 -34.12 13.86
CA PHE A 4 -27.35 -34.84 14.47
C PHE A 4 -26.30 -33.93 15.13
N ILE A 5 -26.30 -32.63 14.83
CA ILE A 5 -25.34 -31.66 15.39
C ILE A 5 -25.74 -31.24 16.82
N GLY A 6 -27.04 -31.24 17.15
CA GLY A 6 -27.54 -30.87 18.49
C GLY A 6 -27.19 -31.85 19.63
N ILE A 7 -26.78 -33.08 19.33
CA ILE A 7 -26.48 -34.10 20.36
C ILE A 7 -25.01 -34.03 20.81
N ALA A 8 -24.11 -33.51 19.97
CA ALA A 8 -22.69 -33.40 20.30
C ALA A 8 -22.38 -32.21 21.23
N ALA A 9 -23.12 -31.11 21.10
CA ALA A 9 -22.93 -29.91 21.93
C ALA A 9 -23.35 -30.12 23.41
N ASP A 10 -24.37 -30.94 23.68
CA ASP A 10 -24.87 -31.17 25.04
C ASP A 10 -23.99 -32.13 25.87
N PHE A 11 -23.11 -32.89 25.22
CA PHE A 11 -22.19 -33.81 25.91
C PHE A 11 -20.91 -33.14 26.45
N ALA A 12 -20.47 -32.04 25.84
CA ALA A 12 -19.31 -31.28 26.30
C ALA A 12 -19.60 -30.47 27.58
N ALA A 13 -20.87 -30.14 27.85
CA ALA A 13 -21.28 -29.34 29.00
C ALA A 13 -21.39 -30.11 30.32
N ARG A 14 -21.32 -31.45 30.33
CA ARG A 14 -21.51 -32.27 31.55
C ARG A 14 -20.30 -33.17 31.81
N GLY A 15 -19.29 -32.60 32.47
CA GLY A 15 -18.08 -33.31 32.90
C GLY A 15 -18.35 -34.54 33.77
N ARG A 16 -18.43 -35.72 33.15
CA ARG A 16 -18.37 -37.02 33.84
C ARG A 16 -17.35 -37.94 33.19
N PHE A 17 -16.33 -38.29 33.98
CA PHE A 17 -15.32 -39.29 33.68
C PHE A 17 -15.95 -40.67 33.42
N VAL A 18 -15.52 -41.36 32.35
CA VAL A 18 -15.82 -42.78 32.08
C VAL A 18 -14.51 -43.58 31.96
N PRO A 19 -14.41 -44.83 32.47
CA PRO A 19 -13.15 -45.55 32.59
C PRO A 19 -12.59 -46.09 31.25
N THR A 20 -11.27 -46.22 31.19
CA THR A 20 -10.40 -46.45 30.03
C THR A 20 -10.51 -47.80 29.31
N SER A 21 -11.45 -48.68 29.66
CA SER A 21 -11.62 -49.99 28.98
C SER A 21 -12.67 -50.00 27.86
N SER A 22 -13.39 -48.89 27.63
CA SER A 22 -14.48 -48.81 26.62
C SER A 22 -14.10 -48.11 25.31
N VAL A 23 -12.91 -47.49 25.23
CA VAL A 23 -12.49 -46.61 24.13
C VAL A 23 -12.15 -47.38 22.84
N THR A 24 -11.66 -48.63 22.96
CA THR A 24 -11.18 -49.42 21.81
C THR A 24 -12.30 -50.07 21.00
N ARG A 25 -13.47 -50.36 21.61
CA ARG A 25 -14.66 -50.87 20.89
C ARG A 25 -15.44 -49.76 20.19
N TYR A 26 -15.51 -48.56 20.79
CA TYR A 26 -16.19 -47.41 20.19
C TYR A 26 -15.45 -46.88 18.95
N ARG A 27 -14.11 -46.85 18.97
CA ARG A 27 -13.29 -46.46 17.80
C ARG A 27 -13.54 -47.34 16.57
N ARG A 28 -13.73 -48.66 16.74
CA ARG A 28 -13.96 -49.60 15.63
C ARG A 28 -15.38 -49.50 15.04
N LEU A 29 -16.38 -49.16 15.86
CA LEU A 29 -17.77 -48.97 15.40
C LEU A 29 -17.95 -47.64 14.66
N VAL A 30 -17.26 -46.58 15.10
CA VAL A 30 -17.29 -45.26 14.42
C VAL A 30 -16.54 -45.30 13.08
N LEU A 31 -15.38 -45.97 13.00
CA LEU A 31 -14.64 -46.14 11.74
C LEU A 31 -15.39 -46.99 10.70
N ALA A 32 -16.17 -47.99 11.15
CA ALA A 32 -17.01 -48.81 10.25
C ALA A 32 -18.26 -48.06 9.75
N ALA A 33 -18.84 -47.16 10.55
CA ALA A 33 -19.98 -46.33 10.15
C ALA A 33 -19.57 -45.22 9.16
N VAL A 34 -18.36 -44.66 9.30
CA VAL A 34 -17.80 -43.63 8.40
C VAL A 34 -17.44 -44.23 7.03
N ALA A 35 -16.91 -45.47 6.98
CA ALA A 35 -16.62 -46.16 5.73
C ALA A 35 -17.87 -46.51 4.92
N LEU A 36 -19.01 -46.78 5.58
CA LEU A 36 -20.30 -47.06 4.93
C LEU A 36 -20.98 -45.79 4.39
N ALA A 37 -20.76 -44.64 5.03
CA ALA A 37 -21.28 -43.34 4.56
C ALA A 37 -20.56 -42.84 3.31
N CYS A 38 -19.24 -43.06 3.20
CA CYS A 38 -18.46 -42.68 2.01
C CYS A 38 -18.76 -43.54 0.78
N SER A 39 -19.25 -44.78 0.94
CA SER A 39 -19.55 -45.68 -0.19
C SER A 39 -20.95 -45.51 -0.77
N LEU A 40 -21.88 -44.84 -0.06
CA LEU A 40 -23.21 -44.48 -0.56
C LEU A 40 -23.25 -43.15 -1.34
N LEU A 41 -22.20 -42.33 -1.26
CA LEU A 41 -22.08 -41.06 -2.00
C LEU A 41 -21.55 -41.21 -3.43
N LEU A 42 -21.06 -42.40 -3.82
CA LEU A 42 -20.49 -42.65 -5.16
C LEU A 42 -21.49 -43.17 -6.21
N PHE A 43 -22.79 -43.22 -5.92
CA PHE A 43 -23.78 -43.82 -6.85
C PHE A 43 -25.04 -42.97 -7.15
N SER A 44 -24.99 -41.65 -6.98
CA SER A 44 -26.11 -40.78 -7.41
C SER A 44 -25.65 -39.55 -8.22
N GLY A 45 -24.79 -39.80 -9.21
CA GLY A 45 -24.65 -38.89 -10.35
C GLY A 45 -25.68 -39.24 -11.42
N SER A 46 -26.80 -38.51 -11.48
CA SER A 46 -27.59 -38.26 -12.71
C SER A 46 -28.66 -37.18 -12.51
N ALA A 47 -28.41 -36.04 -13.13
CA ALA A 47 -29.36 -35.07 -13.68
C ALA A 47 -30.47 -34.50 -12.76
N ARG A 48 -30.25 -33.26 -12.30
CA ARG A 48 -31.14 -32.13 -12.63
C ARG A 48 -30.31 -30.85 -12.77
N ALA A 49 -30.18 -30.37 -14.00
CA ALA A 49 -29.89 -28.97 -14.25
C ALA A 49 -31.13 -28.19 -13.77
N GLN A 50 -31.02 -27.48 -12.66
CA GLN A 50 -31.95 -26.44 -12.28
C GLN A 50 -31.27 -25.11 -12.57
N ASP A 51 -31.99 -24.26 -13.31
CA ASP A 51 -31.60 -22.91 -13.67
C ASP A 51 -31.08 -22.15 -12.44
N LYS A 52 -29.83 -21.68 -12.52
CA LYS A 52 -29.18 -20.90 -11.46
C LYS A 52 -29.92 -19.57 -11.32
N ALA A 53 -30.53 -19.34 -10.16
CA ALA A 53 -30.96 -18.00 -9.74
C ALA A 53 -29.73 -17.06 -9.61
N PRO A 54 -29.91 -15.73 -9.66
CA PRO A 54 -28.80 -14.77 -9.55
C PRO A 54 -28.06 -14.96 -8.22
N GLN A 55 -26.74 -15.09 -8.30
CA GLN A 55 -25.86 -15.63 -7.25
C GLN A 55 -25.49 -14.56 -6.21
N ALA A 56 -25.88 -14.72 -4.94
CA ALA A 56 -25.38 -13.85 -3.87
C ALA A 56 -23.89 -14.04 -3.60
N ALA A 57 -23.14 -12.94 -3.50
CA ALA A 57 -21.77 -12.93 -3.01
C ALA A 57 -21.82 -13.12 -1.49
N THR A 58 -21.41 -14.30 -1.02
CA THR A 58 -21.41 -14.66 0.40
C THR A 58 -19.96 -14.78 0.87
N CYS A 59 -19.58 -14.06 1.93
CA CYS A 59 -18.31 -14.32 2.62
C CYS A 59 -18.36 -15.71 3.26
N VAL A 60 -17.23 -16.43 3.19
CA VAL A 60 -17.13 -17.84 3.62
C VAL A 60 -16.39 -18.01 4.95
N LEU A 61 -16.17 -16.93 5.70
CA LEU A 61 -15.39 -16.90 6.93
C LEU A 61 -15.84 -17.94 7.96
N GLU A 62 -17.13 -18.03 8.28
CA GLU A 62 -17.60 -18.92 9.35
C GLU A 62 -17.48 -20.38 8.99
N ASP A 63 -17.70 -20.74 7.72
CA ASP A 63 -17.49 -22.10 7.22
C ASP A 63 -16.00 -22.49 7.35
N MET A 64 -15.09 -21.57 7.02
CA MET A 64 -13.65 -21.78 7.18
C MET A 64 -13.28 -21.92 8.67
N MET A 65 -13.79 -21.05 9.54
CA MET A 65 -13.56 -21.14 10.98
C MET A 65 -14.06 -22.46 11.58
N ALA A 66 -15.27 -22.88 11.21
CA ALA A 66 -15.86 -24.13 11.67
C ALA A 66 -15.04 -25.34 11.20
N PHE A 67 -14.57 -25.31 9.95
CA PHE A 67 -13.67 -26.32 9.41
C PHE A 67 -12.37 -26.41 10.21
N ARG A 68 -11.73 -25.27 10.54
CA ARG A 68 -10.49 -25.25 11.35
C ARG A 68 -10.70 -25.75 12.77
N LEU A 69 -11.78 -25.35 13.43
CA LEU A 69 -12.11 -25.85 14.78
C LEU A 69 -12.43 -27.35 14.78
N PHE A 70 -12.97 -27.87 13.68
CA PHE A 70 -13.17 -29.30 13.51
C PHE A 70 -11.85 -30.06 13.33
N GLU A 71 -10.90 -29.51 12.56
CA GLU A 71 -9.57 -30.09 12.36
C GLU A 71 -8.70 -30.02 13.62
N ASP A 72 -8.71 -28.88 14.31
CA ASP A 72 -7.97 -28.65 15.55
C ASP A 72 -8.84 -27.97 16.62
N PRO A 73 -9.50 -28.74 17.49
CA PRO A 73 -10.33 -28.22 18.57
C PRO A 73 -9.58 -27.39 19.61
N SER A 74 -8.23 -27.45 19.66
CA SER A 74 -7.45 -26.66 20.62
C SER A 74 -7.48 -25.15 20.30
N LEU A 75 -7.75 -24.81 19.04
CA LEU A 75 -7.91 -23.43 18.58
C LEU A 75 -9.02 -22.67 19.31
N ALA A 76 -10.06 -23.37 19.77
CA ALA A 76 -11.22 -22.76 20.40
C ALA A 76 -10.84 -21.90 21.62
N GLU A 77 -9.93 -22.39 22.46
CA GLU A 77 -9.50 -21.68 23.66
C GLU A 77 -8.58 -20.51 23.31
N VAL A 78 -7.63 -20.71 22.40
CA VAL A 78 -6.69 -19.67 21.96
C VAL A 78 -7.44 -18.50 21.33
N TRP A 79 -8.39 -18.79 20.43
CA TRP A 79 -9.21 -17.77 19.79
C TRP A 79 -10.07 -17.01 20.80
N ARG A 80 -10.59 -17.71 21.83
CA ARG A 80 -11.36 -17.08 22.91
C ARG A 80 -10.50 -16.12 23.72
N GLU A 81 -9.33 -16.54 24.17
CA GLU A 81 -8.41 -15.71 24.96
C GLU A 81 -7.96 -14.47 24.19
N ASN A 82 -7.58 -14.64 22.92
CA ASN A 82 -7.19 -13.52 22.06
C ASN A 82 -8.33 -12.55 21.79
N ARG A 83 -9.55 -13.07 21.59
CA ARG A 83 -10.76 -12.25 21.44
C ARG A 83 -11.03 -11.47 22.71
N ASP A 84 -11.01 -12.11 23.88
CA ASP A 84 -11.23 -11.45 25.17
C ASP A 84 -10.19 -10.32 25.38
N HIS A 85 -8.93 -10.55 25.02
CA HIS A 85 -7.89 -9.52 25.06
C HIS A 85 -8.17 -8.36 24.08
N LEU A 86 -8.61 -8.66 22.87
CA LEU A 86 -8.90 -7.65 21.86
C LEU A 86 -10.16 -6.82 22.21
N GLU A 87 -11.17 -7.43 22.80
CA GLU A 87 -12.35 -6.73 23.35
C GLU A 87 -11.96 -5.82 24.51
N TRP A 88 -11.13 -6.33 25.42
CA TRP A 88 -10.61 -5.52 26.51
C TRP A 88 -9.81 -4.32 25.97
N HIS A 89 -8.91 -4.54 25.00
CA HIS A 89 -8.14 -3.47 24.37
C HIS A 89 -9.05 -2.43 23.71
N THR A 90 -10.04 -2.88 22.93
CA THR A 90 -11.03 -2.03 22.25
C THR A 90 -11.79 -1.15 23.25
N SER A 91 -12.29 -1.73 24.34
CA SER A 91 -13.03 -0.97 25.36
C SER A 91 -12.21 0.10 26.10
N ASN A 92 -10.87 -0.06 26.13
CA ASN A 92 -9.95 0.87 26.80
C ASN A 92 -9.20 1.79 25.82
N PHE A 93 -9.40 1.63 24.52
CA PHE A 93 -8.71 2.41 23.50
C PHE A 93 -9.28 3.84 23.43
N ALA A 94 -8.46 4.82 23.82
CA ALA A 94 -8.83 6.24 23.75
C ALA A 94 -8.38 6.85 22.41
N TRP A 95 -9.30 6.97 21.47
CA TRP A 95 -9.09 7.55 20.14
C TRP A 95 -8.38 8.92 20.15
N SER A 96 -8.63 9.77 21.17
CA SER A 96 -8.09 11.13 21.25
C SER A 96 -6.67 11.27 21.80
N LYS A 97 -6.03 10.19 22.30
CA LYS A 97 -4.66 10.25 22.86
C LYS A 97 -3.56 9.84 21.88
N ASN A 98 -3.91 9.20 20.76
CA ASN A 98 -3.00 8.60 19.78
C ASN A 98 -3.48 8.83 18.33
N ALA A 99 -4.12 9.96 18.04
CA ALA A 99 -4.73 10.21 16.73
C ALA A 99 -3.66 10.28 15.61
N GLN A 100 -3.27 9.12 15.10
CA GLN A 100 -2.61 8.94 13.82
C GLN A 100 -3.54 9.53 12.75
N ALA A 101 -3.05 10.46 11.94
CA ALA A 101 -3.89 11.14 10.96
C ALA A 101 -4.49 10.17 9.92
N THR A 102 -3.69 9.18 9.51
CA THR A 102 -4.08 8.07 8.64
C THR A 102 -3.18 6.86 8.91
N TYR A 103 -3.76 5.66 9.00
CA TYR A 103 -3.04 4.40 9.05
C TYR A 103 -2.70 3.93 7.64
N THR A 104 -1.44 4.04 7.22
CA THR A 104 -0.97 3.47 5.96
C THR A 104 -0.65 1.99 6.16
N ILE A 105 -1.15 1.13 5.27
CA ILE A 105 -1.03 -0.32 5.33
C ILE A 105 -0.35 -0.81 4.04
N PRO A 106 0.86 -1.39 4.11
CA PRO A 106 1.51 -2.05 2.98
C PRO A 106 0.75 -3.32 2.59
N VAL A 107 0.49 -3.50 1.29
CA VAL A 107 -0.29 -4.63 0.75
C VAL A 107 0.55 -5.42 -0.25
N VAL A 108 0.52 -6.74 -0.13
CA VAL A 108 1.02 -7.65 -1.16
C VAL A 108 -0.13 -8.48 -1.71
N VAL A 109 -0.24 -8.54 -3.04
CA VAL A 109 -1.27 -9.28 -3.75
C VAL A 109 -0.68 -10.50 -4.43
N HIS A 110 -1.03 -11.68 -3.91
CA HIS A 110 -0.63 -12.98 -4.42
C HIS A 110 -1.68 -13.50 -5.41
N ILE A 111 -1.41 -13.41 -6.71
CA ILE A 111 -2.26 -13.99 -7.76
C ILE A 111 -1.86 -15.46 -7.95
N VAL A 112 -2.75 -16.36 -7.55
CA VAL A 112 -2.55 -17.81 -7.63
C VAL A 112 -3.41 -18.38 -8.75
N HIS A 113 -2.76 -18.86 -9.82
CA HIS A 113 -3.43 -19.19 -11.07
C HIS A 113 -3.02 -20.54 -11.68
N ASP A 114 -3.82 -21.03 -12.64
CA ASP A 114 -3.47 -22.11 -13.56
C ASP A 114 -3.52 -21.62 -15.02
N ASN A 115 -3.14 -20.35 -15.23
CA ASN A 115 -3.20 -19.64 -16.52
C ASN A 115 -4.63 -19.45 -17.07
N GLY A 116 -5.64 -19.58 -16.23
CA GLY A 116 -7.02 -19.23 -16.57
C GLY A 116 -7.31 -17.74 -16.36
N SER A 117 -8.60 -17.41 -16.32
CA SER A 117 -9.10 -16.04 -16.08
C SER A 117 -8.73 -15.50 -14.70
N GLU A 118 -8.38 -16.38 -13.75
CA GLU A 118 -7.91 -16.01 -12.43
C GLU A 118 -6.51 -15.37 -12.43
N ASN A 119 -5.76 -15.48 -13.53
CA ASN A 119 -4.52 -14.72 -13.74
C ASN A 119 -4.83 -13.26 -14.13
N VAL A 120 -5.49 -12.52 -13.23
CA VAL A 120 -6.00 -11.16 -13.47
C VAL A 120 -4.88 -10.18 -13.83
N PRO A 121 -5.10 -9.19 -14.71
CA PRO A 121 -4.09 -8.21 -15.06
C PRO A 121 -3.78 -7.26 -13.89
N ASP A 122 -2.57 -6.66 -13.85
CA ASP A 122 -2.16 -5.73 -12.79
C ASP A 122 -3.12 -4.54 -12.66
N SER A 123 -3.66 -4.06 -13.78
CA SER A 123 -4.67 -2.98 -13.81
C SER A 123 -5.92 -3.30 -12.98
N LYS A 124 -6.30 -4.58 -12.86
CA LYS A 124 -7.42 -5.01 -12.03
C LYS A 124 -7.07 -4.98 -10.55
N VAL A 125 -5.80 -5.26 -10.20
CA VAL A 125 -5.29 -5.12 -8.84
C VAL A 125 -5.24 -3.66 -8.42
N HIS A 126 -4.66 -2.79 -9.27
CA HIS A 126 -4.62 -1.34 -9.00
C HIS A 126 -6.01 -0.75 -8.82
N GLU A 127 -6.97 -1.11 -9.69
CA GLU A 127 -8.36 -0.67 -9.56
C GLU A 127 -9.01 -1.12 -8.23
N ALA A 128 -8.71 -2.34 -7.77
CA ALA A 128 -9.19 -2.81 -6.47
C ALA A 128 -8.60 -2.03 -5.29
N ILE A 129 -7.31 -1.69 -5.34
CA ILE A 129 -6.66 -0.87 -4.31
C ILE A 129 -7.23 0.55 -4.31
N ASP A 130 -7.46 1.15 -5.48
CA ASP A 130 -8.11 2.46 -5.61
C ASP A 130 -9.52 2.46 -5.03
N GLN A 131 -10.31 1.40 -5.30
CA GLN A 131 -11.64 1.24 -4.74
C GLN A 131 -11.62 1.13 -3.21
N VAL A 132 -10.74 0.29 -2.65
CA VAL A 132 -10.57 0.16 -1.20
C VAL A 132 -10.20 1.52 -0.59
N ASN A 133 -9.25 2.25 -1.17
CA ASN A 133 -8.89 3.58 -0.68
C ASN A 133 -10.05 4.57 -0.74
N ALA A 134 -10.87 4.54 -1.81
CA ALA A 134 -12.06 5.38 -1.90
C ALA A 134 -13.11 5.02 -0.83
N ASP A 135 -13.30 3.74 -0.54
CA ASP A 135 -14.24 3.25 0.47
C ASP A 135 -13.81 3.63 1.89
N PHE A 136 -12.55 3.37 2.24
CA PHE A 136 -12.00 3.72 3.56
C PHE A 136 -11.82 5.24 3.75
N ALA A 137 -11.79 6.03 2.68
CA ALA A 137 -11.87 7.49 2.72
C ALA A 137 -13.32 8.04 2.67
N ALA A 138 -14.33 7.17 2.61
CA ALA A 138 -15.75 7.50 2.45
C ALA A 138 -16.07 8.36 1.22
N LEU A 139 -15.25 8.29 0.16
CA LEU A 139 -15.46 9.02 -1.10
C LEU A 139 -16.59 8.41 -1.95
N ASN A 140 -16.93 7.15 -1.69
CA ASN A 140 -18.01 6.40 -2.32
C ASN A 140 -19.39 6.63 -1.63
N ALA A 141 -19.41 7.22 -0.42
CA ALA A 141 -20.60 7.40 0.43
C ALA A 141 -21.54 8.50 -0.10
N THR A 142 -22.07 8.28 -1.29
CA THR A 142 -23.03 9.14 -1.98
C THR A 142 -24.42 8.51 -1.96
N ASN A 143 -25.47 9.34 -1.90
CA ASN A 143 -26.86 8.88 -1.86
C ASN A 143 -27.14 7.87 -0.72
N ILE A 144 -26.57 8.12 0.46
CA ILE A 144 -26.84 7.36 1.69
C ILE A 144 -28.26 7.65 2.16
N HIS A 145 -28.93 6.63 2.69
CA HIS A 145 -30.26 6.75 3.26
C HIS A 145 -30.28 7.83 4.37
N PRO A 146 -31.27 8.75 4.40
CA PRO A 146 -31.25 9.91 5.31
C PRO A 146 -31.06 9.59 6.79
N ASN A 147 -31.55 8.43 7.25
CA ASN A 147 -31.39 8.00 8.65
C ASN A 147 -29.94 7.61 9.02
N PHE A 148 -29.09 7.31 8.04
CA PHE A 148 -27.72 6.85 8.25
C PHE A 148 -26.66 7.85 7.77
N GLN A 149 -27.07 8.91 7.05
CA GLN A 149 -26.17 9.93 6.53
C GLN A 149 -25.27 10.56 7.61
N GLY A 150 -25.79 10.73 8.84
CA GLY A 150 -25.03 11.27 9.97
C GLY A 150 -24.03 10.29 10.63
N LEU A 151 -24.02 9.02 10.20
CA LEU A 151 -23.14 7.98 10.76
C LEU A 151 -21.89 7.74 9.89
N VAL A 152 -21.91 8.19 8.63
CA VAL A 152 -20.80 7.99 7.69
C VAL A 152 -19.51 8.57 8.26
N THR A 153 -18.51 7.71 8.43
CA THR A 153 -17.21 8.09 9.00
C THR A 153 -16.08 7.58 8.12
N PRO A 154 -15.17 8.45 7.62
CA PRO A 154 -13.94 8.00 6.97
C PRO A 154 -13.10 7.19 7.95
N ALA A 155 -12.65 6.01 7.53
CA ALA A 155 -11.87 5.12 8.36
C ALA A 155 -10.42 5.57 8.57
N GLN A 156 -9.93 6.56 7.79
CA GLN A 156 -8.54 7.05 7.87
C GLN A 156 -7.51 5.92 7.77
N MET A 157 -7.76 4.99 6.84
CA MET A 157 -6.83 3.93 6.46
C MET A 157 -6.51 4.07 4.98
N GLU A 158 -5.24 3.93 4.63
CA GLU A 158 -4.74 4.00 3.27
C GLU A 158 -3.95 2.73 2.95
N PHE A 159 -4.23 2.12 1.81
CA PHE A 159 -3.64 0.86 1.37
C PHE A 159 -2.73 1.13 0.19
N ARG A 160 -1.47 0.71 0.29
CA ARG A 160 -0.47 0.90 -0.77
C ARG A 160 0.15 -0.44 -1.10
N LEU A 161 0.25 -0.76 -2.39
CA LEU A 161 1.04 -1.91 -2.81
C LEU A 161 2.48 -1.74 -2.31
N ALA A 162 3.02 -2.83 -1.75
CA ALA A 162 4.38 -2.88 -1.27
C ALA A 162 5.37 -2.52 -2.37
N GLN A 163 6.40 -1.75 -2.01
CA GLN A 163 7.50 -1.41 -2.91
C GLN A 163 8.76 -2.21 -2.59
N CYS A 164 8.83 -2.80 -1.40
CA CYS A 164 9.83 -3.79 -1.01
C CYS A 164 9.21 -5.16 -0.74
N ASP A 165 9.94 -6.19 -1.13
CA ASP A 165 9.69 -7.56 -0.67
C ASP A 165 10.29 -7.78 0.74
N PRO A 166 10.03 -8.92 1.40
CA PRO A 166 10.55 -9.20 2.74
C PRO A 166 12.08 -9.26 2.83
N ASP A 167 12.78 -9.47 1.71
CA ASP A 167 14.23 -9.49 1.64
C ASP A 167 14.81 -8.08 1.36
N GLY A 168 13.95 -7.07 1.23
CA GLY A 168 14.32 -5.68 0.96
C GLY A 168 14.58 -5.36 -0.51
N ASN A 169 14.19 -6.25 -1.43
CA ASN A 169 14.32 -5.98 -2.87
C ASN A 169 13.10 -5.22 -3.40
N PRO A 170 13.27 -4.37 -4.43
CA PRO A 170 12.15 -3.71 -5.09
C PRO A 170 11.14 -4.69 -5.67
N THR A 171 9.86 -4.38 -5.50
CA THR A 171 8.72 -5.17 -6.00
C THR A 171 7.58 -4.26 -6.45
N SER A 172 6.69 -4.79 -7.29
CA SER A 172 5.41 -4.13 -7.61
C SER A 172 4.34 -4.35 -6.53
N GLY A 173 4.61 -5.24 -5.56
CA GLY A 173 3.64 -5.72 -4.58
C GLY A 173 2.65 -6.73 -5.17
N ILE A 174 2.84 -7.18 -6.42
CA ILE A 174 1.99 -8.15 -7.09
C ILE A 174 2.82 -9.40 -7.45
N ILE A 175 2.53 -10.52 -6.81
CA ILE A 175 3.26 -11.78 -6.97
C ILE A 175 2.38 -12.79 -7.70
N ARG A 176 2.90 -13.41 -8.76
CA ARG A 176 2.16 -14.40 -9.56
C ARG A 176 2.70 -15.80 -9.32
N THR A 177 1.87 -16.68 -8.78
CA THR A 177 2.22 -18.08 -8.53
C THR A 177 1.34 -18.99 -9.37
N ARG A 178 1.94 -19.71 -10.31
CA ARG A 178 1.23 -20.76 -11.06
C ARG A 178 1.13 -22.03 -10.22
N ASN A 179 -0.03 -22.31 -9.64
CA ASN A 179 -0.31 -23.56 -8.94
C ASN A 179 -1.77 -23.96 -9.06
N LYS A 180 -2.03 -25.02 -9.83
CA LYS A 180 -3.38 -25.55 -10.06
C LYS A 180 -4.11 -25.91 -8.78
N SER A 181 -3.43 -26.60 -7.85
CA SER A 181 -4.05 -27.10 -6.62
C SER A 181 -4.42 -25.99 -5.64
N TRP A 182 -3.76 -24.82 -5.75
CA TRP A 182 -4.09 -23.66 -4.92
C TRP A 182 -5.02 -22.66 -5.63
N SER A 183 -5.06 -22.67 -6.96
CA SER A 183 -5.94 -21.78 -7.72
C SER A 183 -7.43 -22.05 -7.45
N ASP A 184 -7.83 -23.29 -7.18
CA ASP A 184 -9.22 -23.66 -6.87
C ASP A 184 -9.34 -24.05 -5.38
N CYS A 185 -9.52 -23.06 -4.52
CA CYS A 185 -9.15 -23.16 -3.11
C CYS A 185 -10.27 -23.69 -2.20
N GLY A 186 -10.70 -24.93 -2.42
CA GLY A 186 -11.58 -25.65 -1.49
C GLY A 186 -10.84 -26.16 -0.25
N GLY A 187 -10.51 -25.27 0.69
CA GLY A 187 -9.76 -25.59 1.91
C GLY A 187 -8.23 -25.65 1.72
N CYS A 188 -7.75 -25.13 0.60
CA CYS A 188 -6.33 -25.09 0.24
C CYS A 188 -5.54 -23.97 0.96
N ASP A 189 -6.27 -23.04 1.59
CA ASP A 189 -5.81 -21.71 2.00
C ASP A 189 -4.63 -21.81 2.94
N ILE A 190 -4.65 -22.69 3.94
CA ILE A 190 -3.54 -22.82 4.88
C ILE A 190 -2.26 -23.28 4.21
N SER A 191 -2.32 -24.30 3.35
CA SER A 191 -1.11 -24.77 2.64
C SER A 191 -0.54 -23.72 1.68
N MET A 192 -1.43 -22.96 1.03
CA MET A 192 -1.08 -21.85 0.14
C MET A 192 -0.44 -20.71 0.95
N LYS A 193 -1.13 -20.22 1.98
CA LYS A 193 -0.67 -19.11 2.81
C LYS A 193 0.62 -19.46 3.53
N GLN A 194 0.74 -20.66 4.12
CA GLN A 194 1.97 -21.11 4.77
C GLN A 194 3.20 -21.04 3.85
N THR A 195 3.02 -21.21 2.54
CA THR A 195 4.10 -21.12 1.56
C THR A 195 4.32 -19.69 1.05
N LEU A 196 3.25 -18.92 0.86
CA LEU A 196 3.28 -17.67 0.10
C LEU A 196 3.24 -16.39 0.95
N HIS A 197 2.77 -16.47 2.20
CA HIS A 197 2.63 -15.28 3.05
C HIS A 197 3.95 -14.54 3.22
N TRP A 198 3.88 -13.23 3.04
CA TRP A 198 4.89 -12.32 3.54
C TRP A 198 4.64 -12.05 5.03
N PRO A 199 5.64 -11.55 5.78
CA PRO A 199 5.50 -11.29 7.22
C PRO A 199 4.24 -10.48 7.53
N THR A 200 3.33 -11.07 8.32
CA THR A 200 1.97 -10.54 8.53
C THR A 200 1.91 -9.39 9.53
N ASP A 201 3.02 -9.15 10.24
CA ASP A 201 3.27 -7.94 11.01
C ASP A 201 3.69 -6.75 10.14
N SER A 202 4.07 -7.00 8.89
CA SER A 202 4.64 -6.01 7.97
C SER A 202 3.75 -5.74 6.76
N TYR A 203 2.98 -6.74 6.30
CA TYR A 203 2.15 -6.66 5.10
C TYR A 203 0.74 -7.23 5.31
N LEU A 204 -0.26 -6.55 4.75
CA LEU A 204 -1.56 -7.16 4.50
C LEU A 204 -1.43 -8.06 3.27
N ASN A 205 -1.57 -9.36 3.47
CA ASN A 205 -1.52 -10.35 2.41
C ASN A 205 -2.93 -10.52 1.79
N VAL A 206 -3.04 -10.37 0.47
CA VAL A 206 -4.29 -10.61 -0.28
C VAL A 206 -4.03 -11.69 -1.32
N TYR A 207 -4.76 -12.79 -1.25
CA TYR A 207 -4.62 -13.94 -2.16
C TYR A 207 -5.76 -13.95 -3.16
N VAL A 208 -5.45 -13.72 -4.43
CA VAL A 208 -6.40 -13.80 -5.54
C VAL A 208 -6.35 -15.20 -6.13
N VAL A 209 -7.44 -15.95 -5.98
CA VAL A 209 -7.59 -17.33 -6.45
C VAL A 209 -8.72 -17.43 -7.48
N LYS A 210 -8.88 -18.56 -8.16
CA LYS A 210 -10.06 -18.79 -9.01
C LYS A 210 -11.34 -18.87 -8.19
N SER A 211 -11.29 -19.59 -7.07
CA SER A 211 -12.40 -19.78 -6.13
C SER A 211 -11.85 -19.84 -4.70
N SER A 212 -12.45 -19.08 -3.77
CA SER A 212 -12.05 -19.00 -2.37
C SER A 212 -12.50 -20.20 -1.53
N ASP A 213 -13.46 -20.99 -2.01
CA ASP A 213 -14.06 -22.14 -1.32
C ASP A 213 -14.12 -23.41 -2.18
N GLY A 214 -13.56 -23.38 -3.39
CA GLY A 214 -13.70 -24.46 -4.39
C GLY A 214 -15.08 -24.50 -5.06
N GLY A 215 -15.92 -23.50 -4.78
CA GLY A 215 -17.26 -23.28 -5.31
C GLY A 215 -17.39 -21.88 -5.92
N ASN A 216 -18.44 -21.14 -5.53
CA ASN A 216 -18.67 -19.77 -5.97
C ASN A 216 -18.54 -18.74 -4.84
N GLY A 217 -17.83 -19.07 -3.74
CA GLY A 217 -17.58 -18.14 -2.65
C GLY A 217 -16.87 -16.88 -3.15
N SER A 218 -17.16 -15.73 -2.52
CA SER A 218 -16.56 -14.46 -2.90
C SER A 218 -15.17 -14.30 -2.30
N ALA A 219 -15.10 -14.26 -0.97
CA ALA A 219 -13.87 -14.04 -0.22
C ALA A 219 -14.03 -14.43 1.27
N PHE A 220 -12.94 -14.38 2.02
CA PHE A 220 -12.93 -14.40 3.48
C PHE A 220 -11.64 -13.80 4.06
N ALA A 221 -11.71 -13.33 5.31
CA ALA A 221 -10.55 -13.00 6.13
C ALA A 221 -10.76 -13.42 7.59
N TYR A 222 -9.78 -14.09 8.18
CA TYR A 222 -9.82 -14.42 9.60
C TYR A 222 -9.66 -13.14 10.45
N TYR A 223 -10.28 -13.14 11.64
CA TYR A 223 -10.13 -12.07 12.62
C TYR A 223 -8.72 -12.02 13.22
N PRO A 224 -8.23 -10.86 13.70
CA PRO A 224 -6.96 -10.77 14.41
C PRO A 224 -6.81 -11.78 15.56
N SER A 225 -7.90 -12.10 16.25
CA SER A 225 -7.91 -13.06 17.36
C SER A 225 -7.57 -14.51 16.96
N GLN A 226 -7.64 -14.82 15.66
CA GLN A 226 -7.50 -16.17 15.12
C GLN A 226 -6.13 -16.43 14.48
N VAL A 227 -5.34 -15.37 14.30
CA VAL A 227 -4.12 -15.38 13.48
C VAL A 227 -2.92 -14.89 14.29
N THR A 228 -2.89 -15.21 15.58
CA THR A 228 -1.73 -14.97 16.44
C THR A 228 -0.71 -16.10 16.35
N PRO A 229 0.58 -15.86 16.62
CA PRO A 229 1.59 -16.90 16.52
C PRO A 229 1.34 -18.17 17.34
N PRO A 230 1.78 -19.37 16.87
CA PRO A 230 2.30 -19.68 15.52
C PRO A 230 1.32 -19.81 14.33
N TRP A 231 0.10 -19.26 14.42
CA TRP A 231 -0.92 -19.31 13.37
C TRP A 231 -0.99 -18.02 12.54
N GLU A 232 0.04 -17.18 12.61
CA GLU A 232 0.12 -15.90 11.89
C GLU A 232 -0.01 -16.07 10.37
N HIS A 233 0.43 -17.20 9.84
CA HIS A 233 0.28 -17.54 8.42
C HIS A 233 -1.16 -17.77 7.99
N TYR A 234 -2.14 -17.82 8.91
CA TYR A 234 -3.56 -17.87 8.56
C TYR A 234 -4.08 -16.50 8.14
N ASP A 235 -3.35 -15.42 8.46
CA ASP A 235 -3.76 -14.04 8.23
C ASP A 235 -3.95 -13.68 6.75
N GLY A 236 -4.60 -12.54 6.53
CA GLY A 236 -4.84 -11.97 5.21
C GLY A 236 -6.14 -12.44 4.57
N VAL A 237 -6.46 -11.80 3.44
CA VAL A 237 -7.71 -11.98 2.70
C VAL A 237 -7.51 -13.01 1.60
N VAL A 238 -8.41 -13.99 1.47
CA VAL A 238 -8.50 -14.83 0.26
C VAL A 238 -9.72 -14.41 -0.52
N ILE A 239 -9.54 -14.07 -1.80
CA ILE A 239 -10.59 -13.53 -2.67
C ILE A 239 -10.61 -14.25 -4.01
N SER A 240 -11.81 -14.65 -4.44
CA SER A 240 -12.04 -15.16 -5.78
C SER A 240 -11.79 -14.06 -6.81
N SER A 241 -11.16 -14.39 -7.93
CA SER A 241 -10.74 -13.44 -8.95
C SER A 241 -11.91 -12.66 -9.57
N TRP A 242 -13.10 -13.25 -9.61
CA TRP A 242 -14.32 -12.58 -10.06
C TRP A 242 -14.84 -11.52 -9.08
N ALA A 243 -14.47 -11.63 -7.80
CA ALA A 243 -14.87 -10.74 -6.71
C ALA A 243 -13.88 -9.58 -6.46
N LEU A 244 -12.72 -9.59 -7.12
CA LEU A 244 -11.71 -8.55 -6.97
C LEU A 244 -12.13 -7.24 -7.68
N GLY A 245 -11.95 -6.11 -7.00
CA GLY A 245 -12.23 -4.76 -7.52
C GLY A 245 -13.71 -4.49 -7.77
N ARG A 246 -14.03 -3.52 -8.63
CA ARG A 246 -15.41 -3.26 -9.06
C ARG A 246 -15.92 -4.43 -9.89
N THR A 247 -16.99 -5.06 -9.45
CA THR A 247 -17.70 -6.09 -10.22
C THR A 247 -18.90 -5.47 -10.96
N THR A 248 -19.59 -6.27 -11.80
CA THR A 248 -20.87 -5.87 -12.41
C THR A 248 -22.05 -6.08 -11.46
N GLU A 249 -22.97 -5.11 -11.41
CA GLU A 249 -24.23 -5.08 -10.64
C GLU A 249 -24.14 -5.52 -9.16
N GLY A 250 -24.07 -4.54 -8.25
CA GLY A 250 -24.41 -4.71 -6.83
C GLY A 250 -23.32 -5.27 -5.91
N TYR A 251 -22.32 -5.98 -6.43
CA TYR A 251 -21.20 -6.50 -5.62
C TYR A 251 -20.01 -5.54 -5.59
N TYR A 252 -20.26 -4.34 -5.08
CA TYR A 252 -19.19 -3.37 -4.84
C TYR A 252 -18.55 -3.67 -3.48
N SER A 253 -17.23 -3.52 -3.37
CA SER A 253 -16.54 -3.44 -2.08
C SER A 253 -16.40 -4.76 -1.29
N ILE A 254 -16.36 -5.93 -1.95
CA ILE A 254 -16.08 -7.22 -1.29
C ILE A 254 -14.72 -7.20 -0.58
N LEU A 255 -13.66 -6.73 -1.24
CA LEU A 255 -12.34 -6.62 -0.59
C LEU A 255 -12.39 -5.67 0.62
N THR A 256 -13.17 -4.58 0.53
CA THR A 256 -13.39 -3.65 1.64
C THR A 256 -14.05 -4.33 2.84
N HIS A 257 -15.08 -5.16 2.61
CA HIS A 257 -15.74 -5.97 3.64
C HIS A 257 -14.75 -6.91 4.34
N GLU A 258 -13.95 -7.65 3.58
CA GLU A 258 -12.97 -8.58 4.15
C GLU A 258 -11.85 -7.87 4.93
N ILE A 259 -11.42 -6.69 4.47
CA ILE A 259 -10.48 -5.87 5.23
C ILE A 259 -11.12 -5.40 6.55
N GLY A 260 -12.44 -5.16 6.57
CA GLY A 260 -13.20 -4.92 7.79
C GLY A 260 -13.04 -6.07 8.80
N HIS A 261 -13.22 -7.32 8.37
CA HIS A 261 -12.95 -8.50 9.21
C HIS A 261 -11.49 -8.60 9.65
N TRP A 262 -10.54 -8.39 8.73
CA TRP A 262 -9.11 -8.35 9.05
C TRP A 262 -8.76 -7.28 10.10
N ALA A 263 -9.55 -6.20 10.14
CA ALA A 263 -9.49 -5.11 11.12
C ALA A 263 -10.50 -5.25 12.28
N ASN A 264 -11.00 -6.47 12.56
CA ASN A 264 -11.83 -6.82 13.71
C ASN A 264 -13.29 -6.32 13.70
N LEU A 265 -13.88 -6.10 12.52
CA LEU A 265 -15.33 -5.88 12.40
C LEU A 265 -16.08 -7.18 12.21
N ILE A 266 -17.20 -7.34 12.90
CA ILE A 266 -18.12 -8.47 12.76
C ILE A 266 -19.22 -8.05 11.77
N HIS A 267 -19.85 -9.02 11.11
CA HIS A 267 -21.09 -8.76 10.38
C HIS A 267 -22.11 -8.00 11.25
N THR A 268 -22.87 -7.08 10.65
CA THR A 268 -23.84 -6.22 11.35
C THR A 268 -24.94 -6.99 12.10
N TRP A 269 -25.19 -8.24 11.75
CA TRP A 269 -26.15 -9.14 12.39
C TRP A 269 -25.54 -10.11 13.43
N GLY A 270 -24.24 -10.00 13.70
CA GLY A 270 -23.52 -10.85 14.64
C GLY A 270 -22.88 -12.13 14.04
N ASN A 271 -22.48 -13.05 14.91
CA ASN A 271 -21.47 -14.11 14.65
C ASN A 271 -22.06 -15.53 14.48
N GLU A 272 -23.34 -15.69 14.09
CA GLU A 272 -24.00 -17.00 13.86
C GLU A 272 -24.07 -17.45 12.40
N GLY A 273 -23.39 -16.78 11.48
CA GLY A 273 -23.19 -17.22 10.11
C GLY A 273 -24.36 -17.52 9.22
N THR A 274 -25.53 -17.07 9.61
CA THR A 274 -26.66 -16.96 8.70
C THR A 274 -27.36 -15.63 8.94
N SER A 275 -27.30 -14.75 7.94
CA SER A 275 -28.19 -13.60 7.85
C SER A 275 -29.65 -14.06 7.67
N ASP A 276 -30.59 -13.16 7.88
CA ASP A 276 -32.05 -13.35 7.74
C ASP A 276 -32.65 -14.43 8.66
N GLN A 277 -32.05 -14.60 9.83
CA GLN A 277 -32.61 -15.42 10.90
C GLN A 277 -33.14 -14.54 12.03
N ALA A 278 -34.32 -14.86 12.54
CA ALA A 278 -34.86 -14.17 13.71
C ALA A 278 -33.98 -14.34 14.97
N SER A 279 -33.11 -15.37 15.01
CA SER A 279 -32.15 -15.56 16.08
C SER A 279 -31.06 -14.47 16.10
N SER A 280 -30.73 -13.88 14.95
CA SER A 280 -29.73 -12.81 14.83
C SER A 280 -30.07 -11.58 15.66
N CYS A 281 -31.36 -11.29 15.88
CA CYS A 281 -31.78 -10.22 16.80
C CYS A 281 -31.37 -10.44 18.27
N ASN A 282 -30.86 -11.61 18.65
CA ASN A 282 -30.32 -11.89 19.97
C ASN A 282 -28.78 -11.78 20.03
N GLN A 283 -28.17 -11.32 18.94
CA GLN A 283 -26.74 -11.07 18.80
C GLN A 283 -26.50 -9.61 18.44
N ASP A 284 -25.22 -9.27 18.37
CA ASP A 284 -24.75 -7.92 18.10
C ASP A 284 -23.36 -7.99 17.44
N ASP A 285 -23.00 -6.96 16.70
CA ASP A 285 -21.67 -6.79 16.09
C ASP A 285 -20.68 -6.10 17.06
N LEU A 286 -21.16 -5.78 18.27
CA LEU A 286 -20.44 -5.09 19.34
C LEU A 286 -20.08 -3.64 18.99
N VAL A 287 -20.89 -3.00 18.13
CA VAL A 287 -20.77 -1.61 17.74
C VAL A 287 -22.08 -0.88 18.05
N ALA A 288 -22.03 0.10 18.95
CA ALA A 288 -23.26 0.71 19.47
C ALA A 288 -24.04 1.59 18.46
N ASP A 289 -23.38 2.05 17.38
CA ASP A 289 -23.97 2.93 16.37
C ASP A 289 -24.37 2.20 15.07
N THR A 290 -24.22 0.88 15.01
CA THR A 290 -24.83 0.02 13.99
C THR A 290 -26.17 -0.50 14.53
N PRO A 291 -27.30 -0.23 13.86
CA PRO A 291 -28.58 -0.78 14.28
C PRO A 291 -28.57 -2.31 14.21
N ASN A 292 -29.03 -2.98 15.27
CA ASN A 292 -29.16 -4.44 15.27
C ASN A 292 -30.09 -4.87 14.13
N THR A 293 -29.69 -5.89 13.39
CA THR A 293 -30.33 -6.33 12.16
C THR A 293 -30.25 -7.85 12.03
N ILE A 294 -31.14 -8.44 11.24
CA ILE A 294 -30.97 -9.82 10.77
C ILE A 294 -30.00 -9.90 9.57
N GLY A 295 -29.60 -8.77 8.99
CA GLY A 295 -28.77 -8.66 7.79
C GLY A 295 -29.58 -8.78 6.49
N HIS A 296 -29.06 -8.24 5.39
CA HIS A 296 -29.69 -8.28 4.08
C HIS A 296 -28.81 -9.02 3.06
N PHE A 297 -29.39 -9.95 2.30
CA PHE A 297 -28.64 -10.81 1.36
C PHE A 297 -29.40 -11.01 0.03
N GLN A 298 -30.53 -10.33 -0.11
CA GLN A 298 -31.36 -10.39 -1.31
C GLN A 298 -30.85 -9.34 -2.31
N ALA A 299 -31.11 -9.57 -3.60
CA ALA A 299 -30.70 -8.61 -4.63
C ALA A 299 -31.34 -7.23 -4.37
N GLY A 300 -30.49 -6.20 -4.37
CA GLY A 300 -30.88 -4.82 -4.07
C GLY A 300 -30.40 -4.36 -2.70
N CYS A 301 -30.85 -3.16 -2.30
CA CYS A 301 -30.39 -2.52 -1.07
C CYS A 301 -31.35 -2.69 0.11
N GLY A 302 -32.64 -2.98 -0.15
CA GLY A 302 -33.63 -3.04 0.92
C GLY A 302 -33.73 -1.74 1.75
N GLU A 303 -33.71 -0.56 1.11
CA GLU A 303 -33.56 0.77 1.75
C GLU A 303 -34.58 1.11 2.84
N ASN A 304 -35.65 0.32 2.99
CA ASN A 304 -36.70 0.51 3.99
C ASN A 304 -36.97 -0.77 4.82
N THR A 305 -36.05 -1.72 4.79
CA THR A 305 -36.17 -2.96 5.57
C THR A 305 -35.97 -2.65 7.05
N THR A 306 -36.88 -3.14 7.88
CA THR A 306 -36.80 -3.03 9.33
C THR A 306 -36.76 -4.40 9.95
N SER A 307 -35.78 -4.67 10.79
CA SER A 307 -35.70 -5.86 11.61
C SER A 307 -35.23 -5.49 13.02
N CYS A 308 -35.32 -6.43 13.96
CA CYS A 308 -34.88 -6.28 15.35
C CYS A 308 -35.33 -4.99 16.10
N GLY A 309 -36.39 -4.32 15.62
CA GLY A 309 -36.97 -3.13 16.23
C GLY A 309 -36.53 -1.78 15.63
N SER A 310 -35.64 -1.76 14.63
CA SER A 310 -35.15 -0.54 13.98
C SER A 310 -35.10 -0.67 12.44
N LEU A 311 -34.76 0.42 11.76
CA LEU A 311 -34.41 0.38 10.34
C LEU A 311 -33.02 -0.23 10.19
N ASP A 312 -32.88 -1.19 9.27
CA ASP A 312 -31.63 -1.90 9.03
C ASP A 312 -30.69 -1.04 8.16
N ASN A 313 -29.41 -0.99 8.53
CA ASN A 313 -28.40 -0.29 7.74
C ASN A 313 -27.74 -1.21 6.71
N ASN A 314 -28.50 -1.57 5.67
CA ASN A 314 -28.03 -2.46 4.59
C ASN A 314 -26.98 -1.80 3.67
N GLU A 315 -26.72 -0.49 3.83
CA GLU A 315 -25.64 0.23 3.15
C GLU A 315 -24.30 0.12 3.88
N ASN A 316 -24.25 -0.60 5.01
CA ASN A 316 -23.02 -0.84 5.74
C ASN A 316 -22.11 -1.83 5.00
N PHE A 317 -20.79 -1.59 4.99
CA PHE A 317 -19.84 -2.53 4.39
C PHE A 317 -19.82 -3.91 5.02
N MET A 318 -20.23 -4.05 6.28
CA MET A 318 -20.29 -5.34 6.98
C MET A 318 -21.65 -6.03 6.86
N ASP A 319 -22.55 -5.51 6.01
CA ASP A 319 -23.77 -6.19 5.60
C ASP A 319 -23.54 -6.94 4.26
N TYR A 320 -24.46 -7.82 3.84
CA TYR A 320 -24.43 -8.47 2.51
C TYR A 320 -25.34 -7.78 1.49
N GLY A 321 -25.91 -6.62 1.84
CA GLY A 321 -26.70 -5.81 0.93
C GLY A 321 -25.92 -5.36 -0.30
N TYR A 322 -26.58 -5.28 -1.46
CA TYR A 322 -25.91 -5.02 -2.75
C TYR A 322 -25.71 -3.51 -2.99
N CYS A 323 -25.47 -2.77 -1.91
CA CYS A 323 -25.41 -1.32 -1.89
C CYS A 323 -24.48 -0.80 -0.78
N ALA A 324 -23.52 -1.63 -0.37
CA ALA A 324 -22.56 -1.31 0.67
C ALA A 324 -21.75 -0.06 0.29
N LYS A 325 -21.71 0.93 1.20
CA LYS A 325 -21.14 2.25 0.93
C LYS A 325 -20.45 2.91 2.14
N MET A 326 -20.66 2.44 3.36
CA MET A 326 -20.22 3.20 4.54
C MET A 326 -19.78 2.33 5.73
N TYR A 327 -18.88 2.91 6.52
CA TYR A 327 -18.61 2.53 7.91
C TYR A 327 -19.18 3.58 8.87
N THR A 328 -19.49 3.15 10.10
CA THR A 328 -19.89 4.02 11.21
C THR A 328 -18.69 4.47 12.07
N ALA A 329 -18.89 5.47 12.92
CA ALA A 329 -17.83 5.95 13.82
C ALA A 329 -17.39 4.86 14.81
N GLY A 330 -18.33 4.06 15.31
CA GLY A 330 -18.06 2.92 16.19
C GLY A 330 -17.25 1.83 15.49
N GLN A 331 -17.56 1.51 14.23
CA GLN A 331 -16.75 0.57 13.43
C GLN A 331 -15.32 1.10 13.22
N VAL A 332 -15.17 2.37 12.86
CA VAL A 332 -13.84 2.99 12.69
C VAL A 332 -13.03 2.96 13.99
N ALA A 333 -13.63 3.28 15.14
CA ALA A 333 -12.97 3.20 16.43
C ALA A 333 -12.48 1.78 16.75
N ARG A 334 -13.28 0.77 16.39
CA ARG A 334 -12.97 -0.66 16.58
C ARG A 334 -11.81 -1.11 15.69
N MET A 335 -11.79 -0.70 14.41
CA MET A 335 -10.67 -0.95 13.50
C MET A 335 -9.38 -0.29 14.00
N HIS A 336 -9.44 0.96 14.44
CA HIS A 336 -8.27 1.65 15.01
C HIS A 336 -7.77 0.98 16.28
N ALA A 337 -8.66 0.53 17.15
CA ALA A 337 -8.26 -0.22 18.33
C ALA A 337 -7.56 -1.54 17.97
N ALA A 338 -8.04 -2.26 16.94
CA ALA A 338 -7.38 -3.45 16.44
C ALA A 338 -5.98 -3.13 15.87
N LEU A 339 -5.87 -2.08 15.06
CA LEU A 339 -4.57 -1.61 14.53
C LEU A 339 -3.59 -1.20 15.62
N ASN A 340 -4.03 -0.81 16.82
CA ASN A 340 -3.13 -0.47 17.92
C ASN A 340 -2.91 -1.61 18.92
N SER A 341 -3.50 -2.78 18.67
CA SER A 341 -3.34 -3.96 19.52
C SER A 341 -2.09 -4.76 19.15
N SER A 342 -1.52 -5.45 20.14
CA SER A 342 -0.47 -6.46 19.90
C SER A 342 -1.03 -7.79 19.38
N VAL A 343 -2.36 -7.99 19.44
CA VAL A 343 -3.01 -9.18 18.85
C VAL A 343 -2.77 -9.17 17.34
N ALA A 344 -2.26 -10.30 16.83
CA ALA A 344 -1.81 -10.45 15.44
C ALA A 344 -0.80 -9.39 14.97
N SER A 345 -0.02 -8.82 15.90
CA SER A 345 1.01 -7.81 15.61
C SER A 345 0.51 -6.60 14.81
N ARG A 346 -0.80 -6.29 14.89
CA ARG A 346 -1.42 -5.22 14.10
C ARG A 346 -0.83 -3.84 14.36
N ASN A 347 -0.27 -3.62 15.55
CA ASN A 347 0.44 -2.38 15.90
C ASN A 347 1.81 -2.19 15.23
N GLN A 348 2.32 -3.17 14.48
CA GLN A 348 3.59 -3.05 13.76
C GLN A 348 3.41 -2.55 12.32
N ILE A 349 2.30 -2.94 11.66
CA ILE A 349 2.13 -2.82 10.21
C ILE A 349 2.14 -1.37 9.69
N TRP A 350 1.68 -0.41 10.50
CA TRP A 350 1.64 1.01 10.13
C TRP A 350 2.74 1.84 10.80
N SER A 351 3.65 1.20 11.54
CA SER A 351 4.75 1.89 12.20
C SER A 351 5.66 2.57 11.18
N ALA A 352 6.21 3.73 11.52
CA ALA A 352 7.08 4.47 10.59
C ALA A 352 8.27 3.62 10.09
N ALA A 353 8.84 2.76 10.94
CA ALA A 353 9.91 1.86 10.57
C ALA A 353 9.45 0.79 9.57
N ASN A 354 8.27 0.19 9.77
CA ASN A 354 7.72 -0.75 8.81
C ASN A 354 7.40 -0.08 7.47
N LEU A 355 6.79 1.11 7.48
CA LEU A 355 6.49 1.83 6.25
C LEU A 355 7.75 2.18 5.45
N ASP A 356 8.83 2.54 6.13
CA ASP A 356 10.13 2.74 5.48
C ASP A 356 10.64 1.45 4.82
N GLN A 357 10.59 0.32 5.53
CA GLN A 357 11.05 -0.97 5.03
C GLN A 357 10.19 -1.59 3.92
N THR A 358 8.92 -1.21 3.83
CA THR A 358 7.95 -1.87 2.93
C THR A 358 7.50 -0.99 1.77
N LEU A 359 7.55 0.34 1.94
CA LEU A 359 7.11 1.32 0.94
C LEU A 359 8.23 2.24 0.46
N ASN A 360 9.36 2.33 1.18
CA ASN A 360 10.52 3.09 0.73
C ASN A 360 11.65 2.13 0.39
N CYS A 361 11.44 1.32 -0.64
CA CYS A 361 12.57 0.74 -1.33
C CYS A 361 13.30 1.88 -2.01
N GLY A 362 14.34 2.39 -1.34
CA GLY A 362 15.43 3.02 -2.06
C GLY A 362 15.79 2.11 -3.25
N PRO A 363 16.34 2.67 -4.34
CA PRO A 363 16.75 1.83 -5.45
C PRO A 363 17.60 0.69 -4.88
N SER A 364 17.30 -0.57 -5.24
CA SER A 364 18.10 -1.74 -4.86
C SER A 364 19.59 -1.37 -4.89
N ASN A 365 20.42 -2.02 -4.08
CA ASN A 365 21.87 -1.97 -4.29
C ASN A 365 22.28 -2.35 -5.74
N ASP A 366 21.35 -2.82 -6.58
CA ASP A 366 21.45 -3.11 -8.01
C ASP A 366 21.01 -1.98 -8.98
N VAL A 367 20.47 -0.84 -8.49
CA VAL A 367 20.16 0.30 -9.36
C VAL A 367 21.37 1.23 -9.43
N VAL A 368 21.98 1.31 -10.60
CA VAL A 368 23.17 2.13 -10.81
C VAL A 368 22.77 3.58 -11.06
N GLN A 369 23.16 4.49 -10.18
CA GLN A 369 22.98 5.92 -10.39
C GLN A 369 23.90 6.41 -11.52
N LEU A 370 23.32 7.10 -12.49
CA LEU A 370 24.00 7.68 -13.63
C LEU A 370 24.36 9.14 -13.35
N ASP A 371 25.60 9.49 -13.68
CA ASP A 371 26.01 10.88 -13.80
C ASP A 371 25.63 11.41 -15.19
N LYS A 372 25.20 12.66 -15.25
CA LYS A 372 24.80 13.36 -16.48
C LYS A 372 25.86 13.19 -17.58
N GLY A 373 25.45 12.66 -18.73
CA GLY A 373 26.28 12.50 -19.92
C GLY A 373 27.44 11.50 -19.77
N THR A 374 27.51 10.75 -18.67
CA THR A 374 28.59 9.81 -18.41
C THR A 374 28.16 8.39 -18.76
N PRO A 375 28.86 7.70 -19.68
CA PRO A 375 28.50 6.35 -20.10
C PRO A 375 28.86 5.30 -19.05
N VAL A 376 27.90 4.42 -18.73
CA VAL A 376 28.15 3.15 -18.04
C VAL A 376 28.33 2.06 -19.08
N ASN A 377 29.52 1.46 -19.11
CA ASN A 377 29.91 0.44 -20.09
C ASN A 377 29.82 -0.96 -19.49
N GLY A 378 29.74 -1.98 -20.35
CA GLY A 378 29.88 -3.37 -19.92
C GLY A 378 28.62 -3.99 -19.33
N VAL A 379 27.45 -3.38 -19.52
CA VAL A 379 26.19 -3.89 -18.99
C VAL A 379 25.83 -5.21 -19.68
N ALA A 380 25.45 -6.20 -18.89
CA ALA A 380 25.09 -7.53 -19.35
C ALA A 380 23.99 -8.13 -18.49
N ALA A 381 23.11 -8.91 -19.10
CA ALA A 381 22.02 -9.62 -18.42
C ALA A 381 21.60 -10.87 -19.21
N SER A 382 21.17 -11.90 -18.49
CA SER A 382 20.63 -13.13 -19.08
C SER A 382 19.18 -12.93 -19.53
N GLN A 383 18.70 -13.69 -20.51
CA GLN A 383 17.32 -13.61 -20.98
C GLN A 383 16.29 -13.58 -19.84
N GLY A 384 15.41 -12.59 -19.86
CA GLY A 384 14.37 -12.34 -18.86
C GLY A 384 14.80 -11.48 -17.67
N GLU A 385 16.10 -11.28 -17.45
CA GLU A 385 16.61 -10.42 -16.37
C GLU A 385 16.50 -8.93 -16.70
N TRP A 386 16.48 -8.13 -15.64
CA TRP A 386 16.50 -6.68 -15.68
C TRP A 386 17.82 -6.11 -15.14
N ARG A 387 18.21 -4.94 -15.65
CA ARG A 387 19.21 -4.06 -15.05
C ARG A 387 18.62 -2.67 -14.96
N TYR A 388 18.78 -2.03 -13.81
CA TYR A 388 18.15 -0.74 -13.53
C TYR A 388 19.19 0.35 -13.33
N PHE A 389 18.83 1.54 -13.77
CA PHE A 389 19.61 2.76 -13.64
C PHE A 389 18.71 3.91 -13.23
N SER A 390 19.29 4.95 -12.63
CA SER A 390 18.55 6.17 -12.30
C SER A 390 19.36 7.41 -12.64
N ILE A 391 18.68 8.51 -12.97
CA ILE A 391 19.28 9.83 -13.14
C ILE A 391 18.42 10.89 -12.43
N GLU A 392 19.08 11.74 -11.66
CA GLU A 392 18.46 12.92 -11.06
C GLU A 392 18.39 14.06 -12.09
N VAL A 393 17.17 14.53 -12.36
CA VAL A 393 16.91 15.61 -13.29
C VAL A 393 16.49 16.86 -12.51
N PRO A 394 17.26 17.96 -12.57
CA PRO A 394 16.91 19.18 -11.86
C PRO A 394 15.74 19.91 -12.52
N ALA A 395 15.07 20.76 -11.74
CA ALA A 395 14.07 21.68 -12.28
C ALA A 395 14.70 22.60 -13.35
N GLY A 396 14.00 22.79 -14.46
CA GLY A 396 14.47 23.61 -15.59
C GLY A 396 15.32 22.85 -16.61
N ALA A 397 15.56 21.55 -16.44
CA ALA A 397 16.16 20.72 -17.47
C ALA A 397 15.28 20.67 -18.74
N SER A 398 15.91 20.46 -19.89
CA SER A 398 15.28 20.32 -21.21
C SER A 398 15.91 19.13 -21.94
N ASN A 399 15.19 18.53 -22.87
CA ASN A 399 15.72 17.49 -23.77
C ASN A 399 16.49 16.37 -23.03
N LEU A 400 15.88 15.77 -22.00
CA LEU A 400 16.40 14.55 -21.40
C LEU A 400 16.43 13.46 -22.47
N ASN A 401 17.58 12.86 -22.70
CA ASN A 401 17.81 11.73 -23.58
C ASN A 401 18.40 10.59 -22.76
N MET A 402 17.72 9.45 -22.76
CA MET A 402 18.12 8.20 -22.11
C MET A 402 18.33 7.17 -23.21
N GLU A 403 19.55 6.68 -23.37
CA GLU A 403 19.92 5.84 -24.50
C GLU A 403 20.79 4.65 -24.12
N ILE A 404 20.66 3.60 -24.93
CA ILE A 404 21.50 2.41 -24.90
C ILE A 404 22.15 2.19 -26.26
N SER A 405 23.39 1.71 -26.26
CA SER A 405 24.14 1.43 -27.48
C SER A 405 25.21 0.34 -27.31
N GLY A 406 25.69 -0.19 -28.44
CA GLY A 406 26.80 -1.15 -28.46
C GLY A 406 26.44 -2.57 -28.00
N GLY A 407 27.47 -3.38 -27.75
CA GLY A 407 27.31 -4.75 -27.25
C GLY A 407 26.77 -5.78 -28.25
N SER A 408 26.37 -6.93 -27.73
CA SER A 408 25.71 -8.04 -28.45
C SER A 408 24.41 -8.43 -27.73
N GLY A 409 23.53 -9.20 -28.40
CA GLY A 409 22.25 -9.63 -27.83
C GLY A 409 21.11 -8.65 -28.12
N ASP A 410 20.10 -8.63 -27.24
CA ASP A 410 18.89 -7.82 -27.40
C ASP A 410 18.40 -7.27 -26.05
N ALA A 411 18.84 -6.05 -25.75
CA ALA A 411 18.41 -5.25 -24.61
C ALA A 411 17.27 -4.31 -25.02
N ASP A 412 16.12 -4.46 -24.38
CA ASP A 412 14.98 -3.54 -24.51
C ASP A 412 15.08 -2.45 -23.44
N LEU A 413 14.99 -1.18 -23.84
CA LEU A 413 14.96 -0.02 -22.97
C LEU A 413 13.52 0.34 -22.55
N TYR A 414 13.34 0.51 -21.25
CA TYR A 414 12.15 1.07 -20.63
C TYR A 414 12.56 2.26 -19.76
N THR A 415 11.75 3.30 -19.71
CA THR A 415 12.00 4.46 -18.85
C THR A 415 10.74 4.89 -18.12
N ARG A 416 10.88 5.42 -16.90
CA ARG A 416 9.76 5.91 -16.09
C ARG A 416 10.19 6.98 -15.09
N PHE A 417 9.37 8.01 -14.91
CA PHE A 417 9.56 9.04 -13.89
C PHE A 417 9.02 8.58 -12.53
N GLY A 418 9.80 8.78 -11.47
CA GLY A 418 9.38 8.56 -10.07
C GLY A 418 9.23 7.10 -9.62
N GLY A 419 9.57 6.13 -10.48
CA GLY A 419 9.58 4.71 -10.10
C GLY A 419 10.19 3.83 -11.18
N LEU A 420 10.49 2.57 -10.83
CA LEU A 420 11.07 1.60 -11.77
C LEU A 420 10.07 1.27 -12.90
N PRO A 421 10.51 1.20 -14.15
CA PRO A 421 9.69 0.69 -15.23
C PRO A 421 9.62 -0.85 -15.20
N ASP A 422 8.51 -1.40 -15.68
CA ASP A 422 8.33 -2.84 -15.93
C ASP A 422 7.69 -3.08 -17.33
N GLU A 423 7.25 -4.31 -17.61
CA GLU A 423 6.64 -4.66 -18.91
C GLU A 423 5.26 -4.04 -19.15
N SER A 424 4.53 -3.70 -18.09
CA SER A 424 3.16 -3.18 -18.13
C SER A 424 3.11 -1.67 -17.84
N THR A 425 4.13 -1.13 -17.17
CA THR A 425 4.16 0.23 -16.65
C THR A 425 5.47 0.94 -16.95
N TYR A 426 5.45 1.80 -17.96
CA TYR A 426 6.57 2.60 -18.43
C TYR A 426 6.07 3.88 -19.11
N ASP A 427 6.90 4.92 -19.12
CA ASP A 427 6.62 6.16 -19.83
C ASP A 427 7.09 6.10 -21.29
N CYS A 428 8.20 5.40 -21.55
CA CYS A 428 8.72 5.21 -22.89
C CYS A 428 9.40 3.85 -23.06
N ARG A 429 9.11 3.21 -24.21
CA ARG A 429 9.73 2.00 -24.75
C ARG A 429 9.87 2.15 -26.28
N PRO A 430 11.08 2.10 -26.87
CA PRO A 430 11.26 2.43 -28.31
C PRO A 430 10.80 1.38 -29.32
N TYR A 431 10.48 0.15 -28.89
CA TYR A 431 10.09 -0.99 -29.76
C TYR A 431 11.07 -1.25 -30.90
N ARG A 432 12.38 -1.19 -30.64
CA ARG A 432 13.39 -1.56 -31.63
C ARG A 432 13.91 -2.96 -31.31
N ASN A 433 14.60 -3.54 -32.28
CA ASN A 433 15.31 -4.79 -32.07
C ASN A 433 16.80 -4.46 -31.90
N GLY A 434 17.45 -5.10 -30.94
CA GLY A 434 18.85 -4.90 -30.63
C GLY A 434 19.11 -3.70 -29.72
N ASN A 435 20.39 -3.49 -29.38
CA ASN A 435 20.78 -2.65 -28.25
C ASN A 435 20.87 -1.14 -28.56
N ALA A 436 20.27 -0.65 -29.65
CA ALA A 436 20.37 0.75 -30.08
C ALA A 436 19.01 1.45 -29.94
N GLU A 437 18.72 1.86 -28.71
CA GLU A 437 17.42 2.40 -28.33
C GLU A 437 17.57 3.71 -27.54
N SER A 438 16.61 4.62 -27.69
CA SER A 438 16.59 5.87 -26.93
C SER A 438 15.18 6.36 -26.64
N CYS A 439 15.03 6.98 -25.47
CA CYS A 439 13.84 7.63 -24.98
C CYS A 439 14.17 9.09 -24.67
N THR A 440 13.40 10.02 -25.25
CA THR A 440 13.61 11.46 -25.05
C THR A 440 12.39 12.11 -24.39
N VAL A 441 12.65 13.03 -23.48
CA VAL A 441 11.65 13.88 -22.82
C VAL A 441 12.05 15.34 -23.06
N SER A 442 11.29 16.04 -23.88
CA SER A 442 11.61 17.42 -24.30
C SER A 442 11.56 18.42 -23.14
N ALA A 443 10.60 18.25 -22.22
CA ALA A 443 10.43 19.05 -21.01
C ALA A 443 10.30 18.10 -19.80
N PRO A 444 11.42 17.59 -19.25
CA PRO A 444 11.38 16.70 -18.10
C PRO A 444 10.90 17.42 -16.83
N ASN A 445 10.14 16.71 -16.00
CA ASN A 445 9.83 17.16 -14.65
C ASN A 445 11.08 17.07 -13.78
N ALA A 446 11.15 17.89 -12.74
CA ALA A 446 12.20 17.75 -11.73
C ALA A 446 12.00 16.45 -10.95
N GLY A 447 13.07 15.69 -10.73
CA GLY A 447 13.08 14.46 -9.92
C GLY A 447 13.79 13.30 -10.61
N THR A 448 13.61 12.12 -10.05
CA THR A 448 14.32 10.92 -10.48
C THR A 448 13.65 10.26 -11.69
N TYR A 449 14.42 10.02 -12.73
CA TYR A 449 14.05 9.17 -13.85
C TYR A 449 14.76 7.83 -13.74
N TYR A 450 14.01 6.75 -13.96
CA TYR A 450 14.54 5.39 -13.95
C TYR A 450 14.59 4.83 -15.36
N LEU A 451 15.68 4.10 -15.65
CA LEU A 451 15.87 3.32 -16.87
C LEU A 451 15.92 1.85 -16.48
N GLY A 452 15.17 1.00 -17.17
CA GLY A 452 15.23 -0.45 -17.06
C GLY A 452 15.64 -1.06 -18.39
N LEU A 453 16.70 -1.88 -18.37
CA LEU A 453 17.11 -2.70 -19.50
C LEU A 453 16.64 -4.12 -19.25
N ARG A 454 15.74 -4.61 -20.09
CA ARG A 454 15.30 -6.00 -20.05
C ARG A 454 16.00 -6.81 -21.14
N ALA A 455 16.54 -7.97 -20.77
CA ALA A 455 17.11 -8.89 -21.74
C ALA A 455 16.02 -9.69 -22.46
N TYR A 456 15.56 -9.21 -23.62
CA TYR A 456 14.68 -10.02 -24.49
C TYR A 456 15.43 -11.28 -24.97
N ASN A 457 16.70 -11.10 -25.32
CA ASN A 457 17.71 -12.15 -25.39
C ASN A 457 18.89 -11.76 -24.50
N THR A 458 19.66 -12.75 -24.03
CA THR A 458 20.90 -12.48 -23.27
C THR A 458 21.78 -11.48 -24.02
N PHE A 459 22.11 -10.37 -23.35
CA PHE A 459 22.94 -9.31 -23.91
C PHE A 459 24.20 -9.08 -23.08
N ALA A 460 25.23 -8.54 -23.73
CA ALA A 460 26.50 -8.23 -23.08
C ALA A 460 27.18 -7.02 -23.70
N ASN A 461 27.98 -6.32 -22.89
CA ASN A 461 28.76 -5.14 -23.28
C ASN A 461 27.90 -3.98 -23.83
N VAL A 462 26.66 -3.84 -23.35
CA VAL A 462 25.80 -2.70 -23.64
C VAL A 462 26.28 -1.49 -22.86
N THR A 463 26.16 -0.31 -23.47
CA THR A 463 26.47 0.98 -22.88
C THR A 463 25.18 1.72 -22.60
N VAL A 464 25.06 2.34 -21.42
CA VAL A 464 23.90 3.14 -21.01
C VAL A 464 24.37 4.58 -20.76
N VAL A 465 23.66 5.55 -21.32
CA VAL A 465 23.91 6.98 -21.12
C VAL A 465 22.58 7.69 -20.87
N ALA A 466 22.55 8.59 -19.91
CA ALA A 466 21.47 9.56 -19.78
C ALA A 466 22.06 10.98 -19.73
N ASP A 467 21.52 11.86 -20.55
CA ASP A 467 21.95 13.27 -20.62
C ASP A 467 20.72 14.17 -20.75
N TYR A 468 20.84 15.43 -20.36
CA TYR A 468 19.81 16.43 -20.54
C TYR A 468 20.43 17.79 -20.83
N GLY A 469 19.74 18.59 -21.63
CA GLY A 469 20.01 20.02 -21.74
C GLY A 469 19.67 20.73 -20.43
N GLN A 470 20.47 21.70 -20.02
CA GLN A 470 20.10 22.57 -18.91
C GLN A 470 19.45 23.83 -19.50
N GLY A 471 18.18 24.06 -19.19
CA GLY A 471 17.55 25.35 -19.47
C GLY A 471 18.19 26.38 -18.56
N GLY A 472 19.07 27.21 -19.11
CA GLY A 472 19.71 28.29 -18.37
C GLY A 472 18.66 29.26 -17.86
N GLY A 473 18.34 29.17 -16.57
CA GLY A 473 17.77 30.30 -15.87
C GLY A 473 18.86 31.37 -15.79
N THR A 474 18.78 32.41 -16.60
CA THR A 474 19.67 33.55 -16.47
C THR A 474 19.29 34.31 -15.20
N ILE A 475 20.26 34.56 -14.32
CA ILE A 475 20.08 35.56 -13.26
C ILE A 475 20.23 36.96 -13.86
N ASP A 476 19.53 37.94 -13.31
CA ASP A 476 19.86 39.34 -13.56
C ASP A 476 21.15 39.66 -12.80
N GLU A 477 22.28 39.62 -13.50
CA GLU A 477 23.60 39.89 -12.92
C GLU A 477 23.65 41.29 -12.29
N ILE A 478 24.36 41.39 -11.16
CA ILE A 478 24.53 42.65 -10.45
C ILE A 478 25.99 43.07 -10.60
N HIS A 479 26.20 44.28 -11.10
CA HIS A 479 27.51 44.92 -11.21
C HIS A 479 27.43 46.32 -10.63
N GLU A 480 27.74 46.45 -9.35
CA GLU A 480 27.76 47.71 -8.64
C GLU A 480 29.19 48.16 -8.40
N THR A 481 29.47 49.44 -8.59
CA THR A 481 30.82 49.98 -8.46
C THR A 481 30.84 51.20 -7.56
N ASN A 482 32.02 51.48 -6.99
CA ASN A 482 32.27 52.66 -6.17
C ASN A 482 31.34 52.79 -4.94
N LEU A 483 31.00 51.66 -4.32
CA LEU A 483 30.21 51.59 -3.10
C LEU A 483 30.99 52.14 -1.90
N ALA A 484 30.27 52.79 -0.98
CA ALA A 484 30.82 53.33 0.24
C ALA A 484 29.78 53.28 1.37
N ALA A 485 30.24 53.00 2.59
CA ALA A 485 29.39 53.00 3.78
C ALA A 485 30.21 53.35 5.04
N SER A 486 29.58 54.00 6.00
CA SER A 486 30.20 54.30 7.30
C SER A 486 30.18 53.08 8.21
N GLN A 487 31.11 53.02 9.18
CA GLN A 487 31.18 51.93 10.15
C GLN A 487 29.81 51.55 10.74
N ASN A 488 29.54 50.24 10.78
CA ASN A 488 28.30 49.58 11.19
C ASN A 488 27.08 49.75 10.26
N GLN A 489 27.21 50.43 9.12
CA GLN A 489 26.13 50.49 8.13
C GLN A 489 26.07 49.24 7.26
N TRP A 490 24.88 48.97 6.72
CA TRP A 490 24.60 47.89 5.79
C TRP A 490 24.19 48.47 4.43
N LEU A 491 24.79 47.94 3.36
CA LEU A 491 24.22 48.00 2.02
C LEU A 491 23.48 46.69 1.73
N ARG A 492 22.38 46.77 0.98
CA ARG A 492 21.44 45.66 0.78
C ARG A 492 21.11 45.51 -0.69
N TYR A 493 21.25 44.29 -1.19
CA TYR A 493 20.89 43.90 -2.55
C TYR A 493 20.11 42.59 -2.51
N GLN A 494 19.47 42.27 -3.63
CA GLN A 494 18.77 41.00 -3.81
C GLN A 494 18.88 40.57 -5.26
N VAL A 495 18.99 39.26 -5.48
CA VAL A 495 18.95 38.65 -6.80
C VAL A 495 17.93 37.52 -6.78
N GLU A 496 17.09 37.46 -7.81
CA GLU A 496 16.20 36.32 -7.99
C GLU A 496 16.99 35.20 -8.68
N VAL A 497 17.16 34.08 -7.98
CA VAL A 497 17.81 32.90 -8.55
C VAL A 497 16.71 31.95 -9.02
N PRO A 498 16.46 31.83 -10.33
CA PRO A 498 15.49 30.87 -10.83
C PRO A 498 15.95 29.44 -10.59
N ALA A 499 15.00 28.50 -10.63
CA ALA A 499 15.34 27.08 -10.57
C ALA A 499 16.18 26.68 -11.80
N GLY A 500 17.24 25.90 -11.56
CA GLY A 500 18.11 25.38 -12.62
C GLY A 500 19.43 26.15 -12.85
N VAL A 501 19.75 27.15 -12.01
CA VAL A 501 21.09 27.79 -12.04
C VAL A 501 22.13 26.82 -11.50
N SER A 502 23.20 26.57 -12.27
CA SER A 502 24.25 25.60 -11.90
C SER A 502 25.28 26.18 -10.94
N ARG A 503 25.50 27.50 -11.00
CA ARG A 503 26.41 28.23 -10.13
C ARG A 503 26.03 29.69 -10.05
N VAL A 504 26.11 30.28 -8.87
CA VAL A 504 26.12 31.75 -8.71
C VAL A 504 27.34 32.13 -7.88
N THR A 505 28.08 33.11 -8.37
CA THR A 505 29.22 33.69 -7.66
C THR A 505 28.84 35.08 -7.17
N PHE A 506 28.97 35.29 -5.86
CA PHE A 506 28.81 36.60 -5.21
C PHE A 506 30.18 37.07 -4.77
N SER A 507 30.64 38.21 -5.24
CA SER A 507 31.96 38.73 -4.90
C SER A 507 31.94 40.21 -4.62
N ILE A 508 32.76 40.63 -3.66
CA ILE A 508 33.10 42.03 -3.43
C ILE A 508 34.60 42.22 -3.61
N SER A 509 34.98 43.33 -4.23
CA SER A 509 36.39 43.61 -4.53
C SER A 509 36.71 45.10 -4.59
N GLY A 510 37.99 45.44 -4.38
CA GLY A 510 38.51 46.80 -4.57
C GLY A 510 38.31 47.76 -3.38
N GLY A 511 38.62 49.04 -3.61
CA GLY A 511 38.44 50.11 -2.62
C GLY A 511 39.40 50.08 -1.42
N THR A 512 39.02 50.83 -0.39
CA THR A 512 39.71 50.94 0.91
C THR A 512 38.72 50.70 2.05
N GLY A 513 39.19 50.28 3.23
CA GLY A 513 38.33 50.01 4.39
C GLY A 513 38.19 48.52 4.67
N ASP A 514 37.07 48.13 5.29
CA ASP A 514 36.77 46.73 5.65
C ASP A 514 35.27 46.46 5.55
N ALA A 515 34.88 45.67 4.55
CA ALA A 515 33.50 45.35 4.21
C ALA A 515 33.29 43.83 4.22
N ASP A 516 32.29 43.37 4.99
CA ASP A 516 31.92 41.97 5.12
C ASP A 516 30.71 41.62 4.24
N LEU A 517 30.77 40.51 3.50
CA LEU A 517 29.71 39.95 2.68
C LEU A 517 28.89 38.91 3.44
N TYR A 518 27.57 39.04 3.38
CA TYR A 518 26.60 38.09 3.96
C TYR A 518 25.52 37.73 2.94
N LEU A 519 25.14 36.47 2.88
CA LEU A 519 24.06 35.97 2.03
C LEU A 519 23.01 35.25 2.86
N ARG A 520 21.74 35.36 2.45
CA ARG A 520 20.62 34.62 3.04
C ARG A 520 19.46 34.45 2.05
N LEU A 521 18.86 33.27 2.00
CA LEU A 521 17.69 32.96 1.17
C LEU A 521 16.39 33.45 1.83
N GLY A 522 15.54 34.13 1.05
CA GLY A 522 14.18 34.51 1.43
C GLY A 522 14.04 35.64 2.47
N SER A 523 15.13 36.07 3.11
CA SER A 523 15.13 37.21 4.02
C SER A 523 16.49 37.89 4.13
N ALA A 524 16.52 39.15 4.58
CA ALA A 524 17.76 39.91 4.70
C ALA A 524 18.70 39.34 5.80
N PRO A 525 20.02 39.23 5.54
CA PRO A 525 20.97 38.75 6.56
C PRO A 525 21.14 39.74 7.73
N GLN A 526 21.50 39.23 8.90
CA GLN A 526 21.84 39.99 10.11
C GLN A 526 23.19 39.53 10.65
N THR A 527 23.73 40.24 11.64
CA THR A 527 25.04 39.89 12.24
C THR A 527 25.07 38.52 12.91
N ASP A 528 23.91 38.02 13.30
CA ASP A 528 23.68 36.75 13.99
C ASP A 528 22.75 35.79 13.20
N GLN A 529 22.32 36.17 11.99
CA GLN A 529 21.47 35.34 11.13
C GLN A 529 21.84 35.48 9.65
N TRP A 530 22.54 34.49 9.11
CA TRP A 530 23.01 34.43 7.73
C TRP A 530 23.17 32.96 7.30
N ASP A 531 23.12 32.70 6.00
CA ASP A 531 23.31 31.35 5.44
C ASP A 531 24.76 31.15 4.99
N HIS A 532 25.34 32.17 4.34
CA HIS A 532 26.75 32.15 3.93
C HIS A 532 27.46 33.48 4.23
N ARG A 533 28.72 33.40 4.65
CA ARG A 533 29.65 34.53 4.68
C ARG A 533 31.11 34.05 4.56
N PRO A 534 31.99 34.82 3.92
CA PRO A 534 33.44 34.56 3.94
C PRO A 534 34.08 34.92 5.30
N TRP A 535 35.16 34.23 5.66
CA TRP A 535 35.96 34.53 6.86
C TRP A 535 37.30 35.15 6.47
N VAL A 536 37.24 36.19 5.65
CA VAL A 536 38.41 36.91 5.14
C VAL A 536 38.37 38.33 5.71
N ASN A 537 39.53 38.93 5.94
CA ASN A 537 39.60 40.32 6.39
C ASN A 537 39.80 41.24 5.18
N GLY A 538 39.10 42.37 5.15
CA GLY A 538 39.21 43.39 4.11
C GLY A 538 38.21 43.21 2.97
N ASN A 539 38.37 44.01 1.92
CA ASN A 539 37.36 44.20 0.88
C ASN A 539 37.33 43.14 -0.24
N GLN A 540 38.01 42.01 -0.07
CA GLN A 540 38.06 40.93 -1.07
C GLN A 540 37.43 39.68 -0.50
N GLU A 541 36.15 39.49 -0.83
CA GLU A 541 35.37 38.37 -0.34
C GLU A 541 34.55 37.76 -1.46
N GLU A 542 34.41 36.43 -1.43
CA GLU A 542 33.70 35.67 -2.45
C GLU A 542 32.93 34.52 -1.81
N VAL A 543 31.69 34.31 -2.26
CA VAL A 543 30.89 33.11 -2.00
C VAL A 543 30.44 32.53 -3.33
N VAL A 544 30.78 31.27 -3.56
CA VAL A 544 30.31 30.50 -4.72
C VAL A 544 29.27 29.49 -4.24
N LEU A 545 28.08 29.55 -4.83
CA LEU A 545 27.02 28.58 -4.61
C LEU A 545 26.90 27.69 -5.85
N ASP A 546 27.19 26.41 -5.71
CA ASP A 546 26.91 25.39 -6.74
C ASP A 546 25.48 24.86 -6.55
N ASN A 547 24.70 24.81 -7.64
CA ASN A 547 23.28 24.43 -7.66
C ASN A 547 22.44 25.12 -6.56
N PRO A 548 22.43 26.47 -6.49
CA PRO A 548 21.70 27.20 -5.45
C PRO A 548 20.21 26.87 -5.43
N ALA A 549 19.63 26.84 -4.24
CA ALA A 549 18.18 26.73 -4.07
C ALA A 549 17.48 27.92 -4.77
N PRO A 550 16.38 27.67 -5.49
CA PRO A 550 15.65 28.73 -6.17
C PRO A 550 14.97 29.68 -5.18
N GLY A 551 14.86 30.95 -5.60
CA GLY A 551 14.19 32.02 -4.86
C GLY A 551 15.05 33.26 -4.73
N THR A 552 14.55 34.22 -3.94
CA THR A 552 15.23 35.51 -3.75
C THR A 552 16.39 35.37 -2.76
N TRP A 553 17.61 35.52 -3.25
CA TRP A 553 18.82 35.59 -2.43
C TRP A 553 19.09 37.04 -2.02
N HIS A 554 19.15 37.28 -0.71
CA HIS A 554 19.47 38.59 -0.15
C HIS A 554 20.97 38.70 0.16
N ILE A 555 21.56 39.79 -0.29
CA ILE A 555 22.97 40.12 -0.16
C ILE A 555 23.09 41.30 0.80
N GLY A 556 23.92 41.16 1.84
CA GLY A 556 24.26 42.21 2.78
C GLY A 556 25.75 42.50 2.75
N ILE A 557 26.13 43.75 2.52
CA ILE A 557 27.51 44.22 2.68
C ILE A 557 27.54 45.10 3.93
N ARG A 558 28.29 44.68 4.95
CA ARG A 558 28.39 45.41 6.22
C ARG A 558 29.74 46.10 6.34
N ALA A 559 29.75 47.38 6.66
CA ALA A 559 30.97 48.11 6.96
C ALA A 559 31.49 47.76 8.37
N TYR A 560 32.47 46.86 8.48
CA TYR A 560 33.18 46.62 9.74
C TYR A 560 33.99 47.87 10.13
N ASN A 561 34.66 48.45 9.15
CA ASN A 561 35.20 49.81 9.17
C ASN A 561 34.62 50.60 7.99
N THR A 562 34.63 51.93 8.08
CA THR A 562 34.21 52.78 6.95
C THR A 562 34.98 52.39 5.69
N PHE A 563 34.26 52.11 4.59
CA PHE A 563 34.84 51.73 3.32
C PHE A 563 34.38 52.66 2.19
N SER A 564 35.18 52.70 1.12
CA SER A 564 34.87 53.44 -0.11
C SER A 564 35.54 52.83 -1.33
N GLY A 565 34.89 52.89 -2.48
CA GLY A 565 35.42 52.39 -3.75
C GLY A 565 35.28 50.88 -3.94
N LEU A 566 34.36 50.23 -3.20
CA LEU A 566 34.10 48.80 -3.28
C LEU A 566 33.22 48.47 -4.49
N ASN A 567 33.45 47.33 -5.13
CA ASN A 567 32.59 46.79 -6.18
C ASN A 567 31.88 45.53 -5.67
N LEU A 568 30.66 45.29 -6.14
CA LEU A 568 29.89 44.07 -5.94
C LEU A 568 29.58 43.48 -7.32
N ASP A 569 29.96 42.22 -7.51
CA ASP A 569 29.70 41.44 -8.72
C ASP A 569 28.97 40.15 -8.37
N VAL A 570 27.79 39.95 -8.97
CA VAL A 570 26.99 38.73 -8.87
C VAL A 570 26.78 38.16 -10.27
N THR A 571 27.37 37.00 -10.53
CA THR A 571 27.42 36.40 -11.87
C THR A 571 27.00 34.94 -11.85
N ALA A 572 26.48 34.47 -12.98
CA ALA A 572 26.22 33.06 -13.24
C ALA A 572 26.83 32.67 -14.61
N PRO A 573 27.30 31.42 -14.78
CA PRO A 573 27.91 30.96 -16.03
C PRO A 573 26.93 30.78 -17.18
#